data_AF-A0A7Y2ND16-F1
#
_entry.id   AF-A0A7Y2ND16-F1
#
_cell.length_a   1.000
_cell.length_b   1.000
_cell.length_c   1.000
_cell.angle_alpha   90.00
_cell.angle_beta   90.00
_cell.angle_gamma   90.00
#
_symmetry.space_group_name_H-M   'P 1'
#
loop_
_entity.id
_entity.type
_entity.pdbx_description
1 polymer ?
#
loop_
_entity_poly.entity_id
_entity_poly.type
_entity_poly.pdbx_seq_one_letter_code
_entity_poly.pdbx_strand_id
1 'polypeptide(L)' 'MAGKKIGNAVTRNRVKRRIRAALDAVSLADGATYVVVASPTAVSVDFETLTADLKEAMEVEK' A
#
# COMPACT_ATOMS: atom_id res chain seq x y z
N MET A 1 4.69 -5.60 2.33
CA MET A 1 4.44 -6.84 3.10
C MET A 1 3.11 -6.75 3.85
N ALA A 2 2.43 -7.89 4.03
CA ALA A 2 1.22 -8.00 4.84
C ALA A 2 1.40 -9.13 5.86
N GLY A 3 1.62 -8.75 7.13
CA GLY A 3 1.90 -9.67 8.23
C GLY A 3 0.68 -10.47 8.70
N LYS A 4 0.90 -11.49 9.54
CA LYS A 4 -0.17 -12.33 10.11
C LYS A 4 -1.24 -11.52 10.86
N LYS A 5 -0.88 -10.34 11.38
CA LYS A 5 -1.76 -9.39 12.09
C LYS A 5 -2.89 -8.79 11.23
N ILE A 6 -2.84 -8.91 9.90
CA ILE A 6 -3.86 -8.37 8.97
C ILE A 6 -5.07 -9.31 8.82
N GLY A 7 -4.89 -10.60 9.12
CA GLY A 7 -5.96 -11.60 9.01
C GLY A 7 -5.60 -12.77 8.09
N ASN A 8 -6.62 -13.40 7.52
CA ASN A 8 -6.47 -14.63 6.73
C ASN A 8 -5.69 -14.40 5.41
N ALA A 9 -5.35 -15.48 4.70
CA ALA A 9 -4.59 -15.39 3.46
C ALA A 9 -5.29 -14.56 2.38
N VAL A 10 -6.62 -14.64 2.27
CA VAL A 10 -7.41 -13.92 1.27
C VAL A 10 -7.40 -12.42 1.54
N THR A 11 -7.65 -12.00 2.78
CA THR A 11 -7.60 -10.61 3.21
C THR A 11 -6.21 -10.01 2.97
N ARG A 12 -5.14 -10.73 3.35
CA ARG A 12 -3.76 -10.30 3.09
C ARG A 12 -3.48 -10.15 1.60
N ASN A 13 -3.95 -11.07 0.77
CA ASN A 13 -3.76 -11.00 -0.69
C ASN A 13 -4.56 -9.87 -1.32
N ARG A 14 -5.77 -9.60 -0.83
CA ARG A 14 -6.59 -8.47 -1.25
C ARG A 14 -5.89 -7.14 -0.96
N VAL A 15 -5.35 -6.98 0.25
CA VAL A 15 -4.57 -5.78 0.61
C VAL A 15 -3.34 -5.64 -0.28
N LYS A 16 -2.56 -6.72 -0.50
CA LYS A 16 -1.42 -6.69 -1.43
C LYS A 16 -1.81 -6.32 -2.86
N ARG A 17 -2.98 -6.78 -3.35
CA ARG A 17 -3.48 -6.41 -4.69
C ARG A 17 -3.87 -4.93 -4.75
N ARG A 18 -4.57 -4.42 -3.74
CA ARG A 18 -4.93 -2.99 -3.64
C ARG A 18 -3.70 -2.10 -3.62
N ILE A 19 -2.70 -2.43 -2.81
CA ILE A 19 -1.44 -1.67 -2.75
C ILE A 19 -0.73 -1.65 -4.11
N ARG A 20 -0.66 -2.78 -4.83
CA ARG A 20 -0.06 -2.80 -6.17
C ARG A 20 -0.81 -1.93 -7.17
N ALA A 21 -2.14 -2.01 -7.19
CA ALA A 21 -2.95 -1.16 -8.04
C ALA A 21 -2.80 0.34 -7.68
N ALA A 22 -2.61 0.65 -6.40
CA ALA A 22 -2.32 2.01 -5.96
C ALA A 22 -0.94 2.49 -6.41
N LEU A 23 0.08 1.62 -6.37
CA LEU A 23 1.43 1.93 -6.85
C LEU A 23 1.46 2.24 -8.35
N ASP A 24 0.63 1.58 -9.17
CA ASP A 24 0.53 1.90 -10.61
C ASP A 24 0.05 3.34 -10.88
N ALA A 25 -0.60 3.99 -9.90
CA ALA A 25 -1.06 5.37 -9.99
C ALA A 25 -0.04 6.41 -9.48
N VAL A 26 1.16 5.98 -9.05
CA VAL A 26 2.20 6.85 -8.50
C VAL A 26 3.50 6.67 -9.28
N SER A 27 4.21 7.76 -9.54
CA SER A 27 5.52 7.71 -10.18
C SER A 27 6.58 7.35 -9.14
N LEU A 28 7.18 6.18 -9.27
CA LEU A 28 8.32 5.76 -8.46
C LEU A 28 9.61 6.33 -9.05
N ALA A 29 10.58 6.70 -8.21
CA ALA A 29 11.89 7.11 -8.71
C ALA A 29 12.69 5.89 -9.16
N ASP A 30 13.37 6.01 -10.31
CA ASP A 30 14.25 4.96 -10.81
C ASP A 30 15.46 4.77 -9.88
N GLY A 31 15.87 3.51 -9.69
CA GLY A 31 17.01 3.14 -8.85
C GLY A 31 16.72 3.09 -7.35
N ALA A 32 15.50 3.38 -6.91
CA ALA A 32 15.07 3.26 -5.51
C ALA A 32 14.39 1.91 -5.22
N THR A 33 14.58 1.39 -4.01
CA THR A 33 13.86 0.20 -3.52
C THR A 33 12.86 0.60 -2.45
N TYR A 34 11.57 0.50 -2.77
CA TYR A 34 10.50 0.85 -1.86
C TYR A 34 9.96 -0.37 -1.11
N VAL A 35 9.80 -0.24 0.21
CA VAL A 35 9.18 -1.28 1.06
C VAL A 35 7.87 -0.76 1.63
N VAL A 36 6.75 -1.16 1.02
CA VAL A 36 5.42 -0.82 1.55
C VAL A 36 4.99 -1.82 2.61
N VAL A 37 4.70 -1.38 3.84
CA VAL A 37 4.18 -2.23 4.91
C VAL A 37 2.72 -1.89 5.17
N ALA A 38 1.83 -2.87 4.98
CA ALA A 38 0.42 -2.70 5.27
C ALA A 38 0.18 -2.77 6.78
N SER A 39 -0.49 -1.76 7.34
CA SER A 39 -1.07 -1.80 8.68
C SER A 39 -2.35 -2.66 8.70
N PRO A 40 -2.82 -3.11 9.88
CA PRO A 40 -4.12 -3.77 9.98
C PRO A 40 -5.30 -2.90 9.52
N THR A 41 -5.19 -1.57 9.65
CA THR A 41 -6.22 -0.61 9.20
C THR A 41 -6.39 -0.59 7.69
N ALA A 42 -5.37 -1.00 6.92
CA ALA A 42 -5.40 -1.11 5.46
C ALA A 42 -6.47 -2.08 4.92
N VAL A 43 -7.05 -2.93 5.77
CA VAL A 43 -8.10 -3.88 5.40
C VAL A 43 -9.45 -3.20 5.21
N SER A 44 -9.77 -2.25 6.09
CA SER A 44 -11.09 -1.63 6.21
C SER A 44 -11.19 -0.27 5.52
N VAL A 45 -10.07 0.40 5.28
CA VAL A 45 -10.06 1.70 4.57
C VAL A 45 -10.39 1.54 3.09
N ASP A 46 -11.05 2.57 2.55
CA ASP A 46 -11.40 2.64 1.15
C ASP A 46 -10.19 2.75 0.23
N PHE A 47 -10.39 2.42 -1.04
CA PHE A 47 -9.28 2.36 -1.99
C PHE A 47 -8.72 3.75 -2.26
N GLU A 48 -9.60 4.74 -2.34
CA GLU A 48 -9.23 6.15 -2.52
C GLU A 48 -8.36 6.67 -1.37
N THR A 49 -8.74 6.39 -0.13
CA THR A 49 -7.94 6.73 1.05
C THR A 49 -6.58 6.06 0.99
N LEU A 50 -6.54 4.76 0.65
CA LEU A 50 -5.28 4.02 0.54
C LEU A 50 -4.36 4.59 -0.55
N THR A 51 -4.92 5.05 -1.68
CA THR A 51 -4.13 5.71 -2.74
C THR A 51 -3.67 7.10 -2.33
N ALA A 52 -4.48 7.85 -1.59
CA ALA A 52 -4.12 9.18 -1.09
C ALA A 52 -2.96 9.09 -0.10
N ASP A 53 -3.07 8.19 0.88
CA ASP A 53 -2.00 7.92 1.86
C ASP A 53 -0.68 7.54 1.15
N LEU A 54 -0.78 6.71 0.11
CA LEU A 54 0.41 6.28 -0.64
C LEU A 54 1.04 7.44 -1.41
N LYS A 55 0.23 8.31 -2.04
CA LYS A 55 0.72 9.50 -2.74
C LYS A 55 1.37 10.48 -1.78
N GLU A 56 0.73 10.76 -0.66
CA GLU A 56 1.26 11.65 0.38
C GLU A 56 2.62 11.14 0.88
N ALA A 57 2.73 9.84 1.19
CA ALA A 57 4.00 9.24 1.62
C ALA A 57 5.12 9.38 0.58
N MET A 58 4.79 9.40 -0.72
CA MET A 58 5.77 9.59 -1.80
C MET A 58 6.13 11.06 -2.03
N GLU A 59 5.24 12.00 -1.74
CA GLU A 59 5.53 13.43 -1.81
C GLU A 59 6.40 13.91 -0.65
N VAL A 60 6.33 13.25 0.51
CA VAL A 60 7.14 13.57 1.69
C VAL A 60 8.62 13.21 1.51
N GLU A 61 8.97 12.34 0.56
CA GLU A 61 10.36 11.94 0.26
C GLU A 61 11.09 12.93 -0.68
N LYS A 62 10.53 14.13 -0.89
CA LYS A 62 11.09 15.18 -1.76
C LYS A 62 11.95 16.19 -1.01
#